data_AF-A0A553UMQ8-F1
#
_entry.id   AF-A0A553UMQ8-F1
#
_cell.length_a   1.000
_cell.length_b   1.000
_cell.length_c   1.000
_cell.angle_alpha   90.00
_cell.angle_beta   90.00
_cell.angle_gamma   90.00
#
_symmetry.space_group_name_H-M   'P 1'
#
loop_
_entity.id
_entity.type
_entity.pdbx_description
1 polymer ?
#
loop_
_entity_poly.entity_id
_entity_poly.type
_entity_poly.pdbx_seq_one_letter_code
_entity_poly.pdbx_strand_id
1 'polypeptide(L)'
;MAEPTLQDQEVELRTLQAEIKQAEQSLESDFANYAAQNTTPELESLFFDDKAGFVKKLLQMQNQFLQEKLGSKVQRAQELQGEITQKRNMQDLEAAKQAFLQQHPDANMDEIMAFYHEDLPPKYQRQLESLQGVEFFNALYELYKAYKGPQEPPEAQEAQEAPQELPQRLEGNSAQNPSGGDASMVMNRF
;
A
#
# COMPACT_ATOMS: atom_id res chain seq x y z
N MET A 1 25.49 16.49 3.03
CA MET A 1 24.20 17.21 2.93
C MET A 1 23.20 16.42 3.78
N ALA A 2 22.34 17.08 4.55
CA ALA A 2 21.31 16.38 5.31
C ALA A 2 20.27 15.78 4.35
N GLU A 3 19.76 14.58 4.64
CA GLU A 3 18.68 13.99 3.86
C GLU A 3 17.39 14.82 4.02
N PRO A 4 16.57 14.98 2.95
CA PRO A 4 15.32 15.73 3.04
C PRO A 4 14.35 15.06 4.01
N THR A 5 13.72 15.88 4.85
CA THR A 5 12.72 15.41 5.81
C THR A 5 11.41 15.02 5.11
N LEU A 6 10.55 14.26 5.79
CA LEU A 6 9.22 13.93 5.27
C LEU A 6 8.44 15.20 4.92
N GLN A 7 8.55 16.23 5.76
CA GLN A 7 7.89 17.51 5.56
C GLN A 7 8.44 18.24 4.32
N ASP A 8 9.76 18.20 4.09
CA ASP A 8 10.36 18.78 2.88
C ASP A 8 9.86 18.08 1.62
N GLN A 9 9.77 16.74 1.65
CA GLN A 9 9.25 15.94 0.53
C GLN A 9 7.77 16.22 0.26
N GLU A 10 6.95 16.38 1.30
CA GLU A 10 5.53 16.75 1.15
C GLU A 10 5.35 18.14 0.52
N VAL A 11 6.21 19.10 0.87
CA VAL A 11 6.24 20.43 0.26
C VAL A 11 6.68 20.37 -1.20
N GLU A 12 7.74 19.61 -1.51
CA GLU A 12 8.21 19.37 -2.88
C GLU A 12 7.09 18.76 -3.73
N LEU A 13 6.43 17.71 -3.24
CA LEU A 13 5.33 17.05 -3.94
C LEU A 13 4.17 18.01 -4.22
N ARG A 14 3.74 18.81 -3.24
CA ARG A 14 2.67 19.80 -3.44
C ARG A 14 3.04 20.84 -4.49
N THR A 15 4.31 21.27 -4.49
CA THR A 15 4.82 22.24 -5.46
C THR A 15 4.78 21.65 -6.87
N LEU A 16 5.30 20.42 -7.04
CA LEU A 16 5.26 19.72 -8.33
C LEU A 16 3.83 19.49 -8.81
N GLN A 17 2.90 19.10 -7.93
CA GLN A 17 1.49 18.94 -8.29
C GLN A 17 0.86 20.25 -8.76
N ALA A 18 1.19 21.37 -8.12
CA ALA A 18 0.73 22.69 -8.54
C ALA A 18 1.30 23.08 -9.92
N GLU A 19 2.59 22.85 -10.14
CA GLU A 19 3.25 23.11 -11.43
C GLU A 19 2.68 22.25 -12.56
N ILE A 20 2.45 20.96 -12.31
CA ILE A 20 1.83 20.04 -13.28
C ILE A 20 0.43 20.55 -13.63
N LYS A 21 -0.39 20.88 -12.63
CA LYS A 21 -1.75 21.39 -12.84
C LYS A 21 -1.75 22.70 -13.63
N GLN A 22 -0.80 23.59 -13.37
CA GLN A 22 -0.66 24.83 -14.13
C GLN A 22 -0.26 24.55 -15.58
N ALA A 23 0.68 23.65 -15.82
CA ALA A 23 1.09 23.26 -17.17
C ALA A 23 -0.03 22.52 -17.93
N GLU A 24 -0.89 21.76 -17.24
CA GLU A 24 -2.08 21.14 -17.82
C GLU A 24 -3.10 22.18 -18.32
N GLN A 25 -3.20 23.35 -17.67
CA GLN A 25 -4.14 24.40 -18.09
C GLN A 25 -3.80 25.05 -19.43
N SER A 26 -2.51 25.17 -19.76
CA SER A 26 -2.06 25.72 -21.05
C SER A 26 -1.73 24.66 -22.08
N LEU A 27 -1.78 23.38 -21.69
CA LEU A 27 -1.24 22.25 -22.44
C LEU A 27 -1.76 22.15 -23.88
N GLU A 28 -3.07 22.28 -24.08
CA GLU A 28 -3.68 22.18 -25.40
C GLU A 28 -3.26 23.32 -26.33
N SER A 29 -3.22 24.55 -25.79
CA SER A 29 -2.79 25.74 -26.54
C SER A 29 -1.30 25.67 -26.86
N ASP A 30 -0.47 25.28 -25.90
CA ASP A 30 0.97 25.17 -26.08
C ASP A 30 1.31 24.04 -27.07
N PHE A 31 0.60 22.92 -27.00
CA PHE A 31 0.73 21.84 -27.97
C PHE A 31 0.27 22.29 -29.36
N ALA A 32 -0.85 23.00 -29.49
CA ALA A 32 -1.31 23.50 -30.78
C ALA A 32 -0.28 24.43 -31.44
N ASN A 33 0.31 25.35 -30.66
CA ASN A 33 1.37 26.23 -31.14
C ASN A 33 2.63 25.43 -31.53
N TYR A 34 3.02 24.46 -30.72
CA TYR A 34 4.15 23.58 -31.02
C TYR A 34 3.90 22.77 -32.30
N ALA A 35 2.73 22.16 -32.44
CA ALA A 35 2.36 21.37 -33.61
C ALA A 35 2.33 22.23 -34.87
N ALA A 36 1.80 23.45 -34.81
CA ALA A 36 1.80 24.38 -35.93
C ALA A 36 3.22 24.75 -36.38
N GLN A 37 4.17 24.90 -35.45
CA GLN A 37 5.57 25.21 -35.77
C GLN A 37 6.38 24.00 -36.25
N ASN A 38 5.97 22.78 -35.90
CA ASN A 38 6.69 21.55 -36.20
C ASN A 38 5.99 20.70 -37.27
N THR A 39 4.92 21.21 -37.88
CA THR A 39 4.26 20.56 -39.02
C THR A 39 5.15 20.71 -40.25
N THR A 40 5.60 19.57 -40.78
CA THR A 40 6.39 19.52 -42.01
C THR A 40 5.50 19.41 -43.25
N PRO A 41 5.97 19.78 -44.45
CA PRO A 41 5.21 19.60 -45.69
C PRO A 41 4.78 18.14 -45.93
N GLU A 42 5.60 17.19 -45.48
CA GLU A 42 5.28 15.75 -45.53
C GLU A 42 4.09 15.41 -44.63
N LEU A 43 4.04 16.00 -43.42
CA LEU A 43 2.91 15.85 -42.52
C LEU A 43 1.64 16.51 -43.08
N GLU A 44 1.76 17.68 -43.72
CA GLU A 44 0.63 18.32 -44.40
C GLU A 44 0.09 17.46 -45.55
N SER A 45 0.97 16.83 -46.33
CA SER A 45 0.56 15.92 -47.41
C SER A 45 -0.28 14.75 -46.85
N LEU A 46 0.13 14.19 -45.70
CA LEU A 46 -0.63 13.13 -45.05
C LEU A 46 -2.07 13.53 -44.73
N PHE A 47 -2.36 14.81 -44.45
CA PHE A 47 -3.74 15.23 -44.20
C PHE A 47 -4.66 14.97 -45.40
N PHE A 48 -4.13 15.09 -46.63
CA PHE A 48 -4.86 14.87 -47.86
C PHE A 48 -4.76 13.42 -48.35
N ASP A 49 -3.58 12.82 -48.22
CA ASP A 49 -3.26 11.51 -48.79
C ASP A 49 -3.61 10.33 -47.86
N ASP A 50 -3.39 10.49 -46.55
CA ASP A 50 -3.64 9.46 -45.52
C ASP A 50 -3.97 10.11 -44.16
N LYS A 51 -5.26 10.42 -43.97
CA LYS A 51 -5.77 11.02 -42.73
C LYS A 51 -5.44 10.20 -41.49
N ALA A 52 -5.42 8.87 -41.60
CA ALA A 52 -5.10 8.02 -40.47
C ALA A 52 -3.62 8.14 -40.10
N GLY A 53 -2.73 8.17 -41.09
CA GLY A 53 -1.30 8.45 -40.94
C GLY A 53 -1.03 9.83 -40.32
N PHE A 54 -1.74 10.87 -40.79
CA PHE A 54 -1.67 12.21 -40.22
C PHE A 54 -2.01 12.22 -38.72
N VAL A 55 -3.16 11.65 -38.33
CA VAL A 55 -3.59 11.61 -36.93
C VAL A 55 -2.59 10.83 -36.07
N LYS A 56 -2.05 9.70 -36.55
CA LYS A 56 -1.02 8.94 -35.84
C LYS A 56 0.24 9.78 -35.59
N LYS A 57 0.69 10.54 -36.58
CA LYS A 57 1.87 11.41 -36.46
C LYS A 57 1.64 12.56 -35.50
N LEU A 58 0.44 13.16 -35.53
CA LEU A 58 0.07 14.22 -34.59
C LEU A 58 0.03 13.71 -33.14
N LEU A 59 -0.49 12.50 -32.90
CA LEU A 59 -0.48 11.87 -31.57
C LEU A 59 0.94 11.51 -31.10
N GLN A 60 1.82 11.06 -32.00
CA GLN A 60 3.23 10.84 -31.68
C GLN A 60 3.91 12.14 -31.24
N MET A 61 3.65 13.23 -31.96
CA MET A 61 4.16 14.57 -31.63
C MET A 61 3.61 15.06 -30.28
N GLN A 62 2.33 14.82 -30.00
CA GLN A 62 1.73 15.12 -28.70
C GLN A 62 2.43 14.37 -27.57
N ASN A 63 2.64 13.07 -27.72
CA ASN A 63 3.32 12.27 -26.70
C ASN A 63 4.74 12.76 -26.43
N GLN A 64 5.50 13.12 -27.47
CA GLN A 64 6.83 13.68 -27.30
C GLN A 64 6.77 15.03 -26.56
N PHE A 65 5.87 15.93 -26.97
CA PHE A 65 5.67 17.22 -26.31
C PHE A 65 5.34 17.05 -24.82
N LEU A 66 4.43 16.14 -24.49
CA LEU A 66 4.06 15.83 -23.10
C LEU A 66 5.24 15.29 -22.31
N GLN A 67 6.01 14.38 -22.89
CA GLN A 67 7.19 13.82 -22.24
C GLN A 67 8.26 14.88 -21.95
N GLU A 68 8.49 15.81 -22.87
CA GLU A 68 9.45 16.90 -22.71
C GLU A 68 8.98 17.95 -21.69
N LYS A 69 7.68 18.28 -21.67
CA LYS A 69 7.13 19.35 -20.81
C LYS A 69 6.78 18.88 -19.40
N LEU A 70 6.26 17.67 -19.27
CA LEU A 70 5.68 17.16 -18.03
C LEU A 70 6.32 15.87 -17.54
N GLY A 71 6.96 15.08 -18.43
CA GLY A 71 7.42 13.73 -18.11
C GLY A 71 8.30 13.66 -16.86
N SER A 72 9.33 14.50 -16.76
CA SER A 72 10.24 14.53 -15.60
C SER A 72 9.56 14.97 -14.30
N LYS A 73 8.63 15.94 -14.38
CA LYS A 73 7.89 16.44 -13.21
C LYS A 73 6.89 15.40 -12.70
N VAL A 74 6.15 14.76 -13.60
CA VAL A 74 5.21 13.69 -13.28
C VAL A 74 5.94 12.50 -12.68
N GLN A 75 7.06 12.09 -13.29
CA GLN A 75 7.88 11.00 -12.76
C GLN A 75 8.39 11.33 -11.35
N ARG A 76 8.97 12.52 -11.13
CA ARG A 76 9.45 12.94 -9.81
C ARG A 76 8.32 12.99 -8.77
N ALA A 77 7.14 13.47 -9.15
CA ALA A 77 5.98 13.49 -8.27
C ALA A 77 5.53 12.08 -7.87
N GLN A 78 5.55 11.11 -8.79
CA GLN A 78 5.24 9.71 -8.50
C GLN A 78 6.28 9.07 -7.57
N GLU A 79 7.57 9.30 -7.83
CA GLU A 79 8.67 8.84 -6.98
C GLU A 79 8.52 9.38 -5.54
N LEU A 80 8.33 10.71 -5.40
CA LEU A 80 8.12 11.35 -4.11
C LEU A 80 6.88 10.81 -3.38
N GLN A 81 5.77 10.59 -4.10
CA GLN A 81 4.57 10.02 -3.51
C GLN A 81 4.86 8.62 -2.92
N GLY A 82 5.64 7.79 -3.64
CA GLY A 82 6.09 6.49 -3.17
C GLY A 82 6.97 6.61 -1.91
N GLU A 83 7.99 7.47 -1.96
CA GLU A 83 8.91 7.72 -0.84
C GLU A 83 8.18 8.21 0.41
N ILE A 84 7.27 9.18 0.26
CA ILE A 84 6.46 9.73 1.35
C ILE A 84 5.57 8.66 1.96
N THR A 85 4.91 7.86 1.12
CA THR A 85 4.03 6.77 1.59
C THR A 85 4.81 5.75 2.39
N GLN A 86 5.98 5.33 1.89
CA GLN A 86 6.85 4.40 2.59
C GLN A 86 7.34 4.96 3.93
N LYS A 87 7.84 6.21 3.95
CA LYS A 87 8.33 6.86 5.17
C LYS A 87 7.22 7.07 6.19
N ARG A 88 6.02 7.48 5.76
CA ARG A 88 4.86 7.63 6.64
C ARG A 88 4.45 6.29 7.25
N ASN A 89 4.35 5.23 6.44
CA ASN A 89 4.03 3.89 6.95
C ASN A 89 5.05 3.41 7.99
N MET A 90 6.34 3.69 7.79
CA MET A 90 7.39 3.37 8.78
C MET A 90 7.23 4.18 10.08
N GLN A 91 6.95 5.48 9.97
CA GLN A 91 6.72 6.33 11.14
C GLN A 91 5.47 5.90 11.92
N ASP A 92 4.39 5.59 11.23
CA ASP A 92 3.14 5.15 11.84
C ASP A 92 3.30 3.80 12.53
N LEU A 93 4.04 2.87 11.92
CA LEU A 93 4.38 1.57 12.53
C LEU A 93 5.21 1.74 13.79
N GLU A 94 6.26 2.55 13.75
CA GLU A 94 7.13 2.80 14.92
C GLU A 94 6.36 3.52 16.03
N ALA A 95 5.54 4.52 15.68
CA ALA A 95 4.68 5.20 16.65
C ALA A 95 3.68 4.22 17.30
N ALA A 96 3.09 3.32 16.52
CA ALA A 96 2.19 2.30 17.05
C ALA A 96 2.90 1.30 17.98
N LYS A 97 4.11 0.86 17.60
CA LYS A 97 4.96 0.02 18.45
C LYS A 97 5.28 0.71 19.77
N GLN A 98 5.67 1.99 19.74
CA GLN A 98 5.98 2.75 20.95
C GLN A 98 4.75 2.97 21.83
N ALA A 99 3.60 3.30 21.24
CA ALA A 99 2.35 3.43 21.98
C ALA A 99 1.91 2.12 22.63
N PHE A 100 2.13 0.99 21.97
CA PHE A 100 1.93 -0.34 22.54
C PHE A 100 2.87 -0.60 23.74
N LEU A 101 4.17 -0.33 23.60
CA LEU A 101 5.15 -0.54 24.68
C LEU A 101 4.92 0.39 25.89
N GLN A 102 4.30 1.56 25.70
CA GLN A 102 3.87 2.41 26.80
C GLN A 102 2.71 1.80 27.60
N GLN A 103 1.84 1.02 26.94
CA GLN A 103 0.72 0.33 27.58
C GLN A 103 1.13 -1.01 28.19
N HIS A 104 2.12 -1.69 27.60
CA HIS A 104 2.64 -2.99 28.04
C HIS A 104 4.17 -2.91 28.19
N PRO A 105 4.69 -2.27 29.26
CA PRO A 105 6.13 -2.05 29.44
C PRO A 105 6.93 -3.35 29.68
N ASP A 106 6.23 -4.42 30.06
CA ASP A 106 6.73 -5.78 30.25
C ASP A 106 6.74 -6.61 28.95
N ALA A 107 6.16 -6.10 27.86
CA ALA A 107 6.09 -6.80 26.60
C ALA A 107 7.47 -6.84 25.89
N ASN A 108 7.97 -8.05 25.64
CA ASN A 108 9.15 -8.25 24.80
C ASN A 108 8.75 -8.30 23.32
N MET A 109 8.95 -7.18 22.61
CA MET A 109 8.55 -7.07 21.19
C MET A 109 9.26 -8.09 20.29
N ASP A 110 10.50 -8.46 20.58
CA ASP A 110 11.23 -9.42 19.75
C ASP A 110 10.58 -10.81 19.83
N GLU A 111 10.15 -11.24 21.03
CA GLU A 111 9.42 -12.51 21.21
C GLU A 111 8.02 -12.47 20.60
N ILE A 112 7.32 -11.34 20.71
CA ILE A 112 5.97 -11.16 20.15
C ILE A 112 6.01 -11.21 18.62
N MET A 113 7.01 -10.58 18.00
CA MET A 113 7.17 -10.60 16.55
C MET A 113 7.67 -11.96 16.05
N ALA A 114 8.54 -12.65 16.80
CA ALA A 114 8.93 -14.03 16.49
C ALA A 114 7.71 -14.95 16.50
N PHE A 115 6.84 -14.85 17.51
CA PHE A 115 5.57 -15.60 17.56
C PHE A 115 4.69 -15.34 16.33
N TYR A 116 4.56 -14.07 15.89
CA TYR A 116 3.81 -13.73 14.69
C TYR A 116 4.33 -14.42 13.42
N HIS A 117 5.65 -14.48 13.26
CA HIS A 117 6.30 -15.00 12.05
C HIS A 117 6.49 -16.53 12.05
N GLU A 118 6.74 -17.12 13.21
CA GLU A 118 7.17 -18.52 13.33
C GLU A 118 6.05 -19.44 13.83
N ASP A 119 5.26 -18.98 14.81
CA ASP A 119 4.32 -19.84 15.54
C ASP A 119 2.86 -19.60 15.18
N LEU A 120 2.51 -18.40 14.70
CA LEU A 120 1.12 -18.02 14.46
C LEU A 120 0.56 -18.66 13.17
N PRO A 121 -0.53 -19.45 13.22
CA PRO A 121 -1.11 -20.05 12.02
C PRO A 121 -1.57 -18.99 10.99
N PRO A 122 -1.46 -19.26 9.67
CA PRO A 122 -1.77 -18.29 8.62
C PRO A 122 -3.19 -17.70 8.68
N LYS A 123 -4.14 -18.44 9.25
CA LYS A 123 -5.52 -17.97 9.45
C LYS A 123 -5.56 -16.77 10.40
N TYR A 124 -4.80 -16.79 11.48
CA TYR A 124 -4.74 -15.70 12.46
C TYR A 124 -3.85 -14.56 11.98
N GLN A 125 -2.77 -14.85 11.23
CA GLN A 125 -1.98 -13.81 10.56
C GLN A 125 -2.85 -12.93 9.67
N ARG A 126 -3.69 -13.52 8.81
CA ARG A 126 -4.62 -12.76 7.96
C ARG A 126 -5.65 -11.93 8.74
N GLN A 127 -6.04 -12.38 9.93
CA GLN A 127 -6.93 -11.60 10.78
C GLN A 127 -6.21 -10.39 11.37
N LEU A 128 -4.96 -10.57 11.80
CA LEU A 128 -4.12 -9.48 12.29
C LEU A 128 -3.75 -8.48 11.19
N GLU A 129 -3.50 -8.95 9.97
CA GLU A 129 -3.22 -8.09 8.80
C GLU A 129 -4.36 -7.10 8.48
N SER A 130 -5.59 -7.37 8.94
CA SER A 130 -6.72 -6.45 8.80
C SER A 130 -6.73 -5.32 9.83
N LEU A 131 -5.98 -5.47 10.93
CA LEU A 131 -5.84 -4.50 11.99
C LEU A 131 -4.71 -3.51 11.66
N GLN A 132 -4.83 -2.29 12.15
CA GLN A 132 -3.86 -1.22 11.89
C GLN A 132 -3.33 -0.62 13.19
N GLY A 133 -2.10 -0.09 13.12
CA GLY A 133 -1.49 0.66 14.21
C GLY A 133 -1.42 -0.13 15.53
N VAL A 134 -1.84 0.50 16.62
CA VAL A 134 -1.74 -0.08 17.98
C VAL A 134 -2.66 -1.30 18.16
N GLU A 135 -3.80 -1.35 17.45
CA GLU A 135 -4.75 -2.47 17.55
C GLU A 135 -4.12 -3.79 17.07
N PHE A 136 -3.28 -3.73 16.04
CA PHE A 136 -2.50 -4.88 15.57
C PHE A 136 -1.62 -5.43 16.69
N PHE A 137 -0.82 -4.57 17.33
CA PHE A 137 0.10 -5.00 18.39
C PHE A 137 -0.66 -5.50 19.63
N ASN A 138 -1.77 -4.85 19.99
CA ASN A 138 -2.61 -5.31 21.10
C ASN A 138 -3.21 -6.69 20.85
N ALA A 139 -3.81 -6.92 19.68
CA ALA A 139 -4.40 -8.21 19.33
C ALA A 139 -3.33 -9.32 19.23
N LEU A 140 -2.16 -9.01 18.67
CA LEU A 140 -1.03 -9.94 18.61
C LEU A 140 -0.53 -10.30 20.02
N TYR A 141 -0.43 -9.32 20.91
CA TYR A 141 -0.02 -9.55 22.30
C TYR A 141 -1.04 -10.36 23.11
N GLU A 142 -2.33 -10.13 22.91
CA GLU A 142 -3.40 -10.96 23.49
C GLU A 142 -3.27 -12.43 23.06
N LEU A 143 -3.08 -12.67 21.76
CA LEU A 143 -2.84 -14.02 21.23
C LEU A 143 -1.56 -14.63 21.79
N TYR A 144 -0.49 -13.86 21.89
CA TYR A 144 0.79 -14.27 22.45
C TYR A 144 0.65 -14.70 23.93
N LYS A 145 -0.02 -13.88 24.76
CA LYS A 145 -0.33 -14.21 26.16
C LYS A 145 -1.20 -15.46 26.28
N ALA A 146 -2.22 -15.58 25.44
CA ALA A 146 -3.11 -16.74 25.44
C ALA A 146 -2.38 -18.03 25.02
N TYR A 147 -1.40 -17.92 24.13
CA TYR A 147 -0.60 -19.04 23.66
C TYR A 147 0.50 -19.45 24.65
N LYS A 148 1.19 -18.48 25.25
CA LYS A 148 2.19 -18.78 26.30
C LYS A 148 1.55 -19.20 27.63
N GLY A 149 0.28 -18.88 27.89
CA GLY A 149 -0.35 -19.13 29.19
C GLY A 149 0.34 -18.34 30.31
N PRO A 150 -0.18 -18.31 31.55
CA PRO A 150 0.40 -17.49 32.61
C PRO A 150 1.86 -17.90 32.82
N GLN A 151 2.80 -16.95 32.63
CA GLN A 151 4.07 -17.06 33.33
C GLN A 151 3.74 -17.11 34.81
N GLU A 152 3.94 -18.29 35.41
CA GLU A 152 3.98 -18.45 36.85
C GLU A 152 4.89 -17.35 37.44
N PRO A 153 4.49 -16.72 38.56
CA PRO A 153 5.39 -15.83 39.27
C PRO A 153 6.65 -16.59 39.68
N PRO A 154 7.81 -15.93 39.79
CA PRO A 154 9.06 -16.60 40.14
C PRO A 154 9.07 -16.92 41.63
N GLU A 155 8.39 -17.99 42.05
CA GLU A 155 8.56 -18.59 43.38
C GLU A 155 8.60 -20.12 43.29
N ALA A 156 9.81 -20.63 43.46
CA ALA A 156 10.20 -21.86 44.16
C ALA A 156 9.17 -23.02 44.29
N GLN A 157 9.66 -24.19 43.86
CA GLN A 157 9.39 -25.57 44.34
C GLN A 157 8.29 -26.40 43.64
N GLU A 158 8.79 -27.36 42.85
CA GLU A 158 8.35 -28.76 42.69
C GLU A 158 6.86 -29.11 42.92
N ALA A 159 6.12 -29.39 41.83
CA ALA A 159 5.23 -30.55 41.73
C ALA A 159 4.67 -30.77 40.31
N GLN A 160 5.10 -31.88 39.70
CA GLN A 160 4.33 -32.88 38.93
C GLN A 160 3.55 -32.52 37.65
N GLU A 161 3.95 -33.26 36.60
CA GLU A 161 3.34 -33.54 35.30
C GLU A 161 1.80 -33.54 35.22
N ALA A 162 1.25 -32.85 34.22
CA ALA A 162 0.07 -33.28 33.46
C ALA A 162 0.06 -32.64 32.05
N PRO A 163 -0.21 -33.40 30.97
CA PRO A 163 -0.18 -32.89 29.60
C PRO A 163 -1.43 -32.10 29.22
N GLN A 164 -1.20 -31.11 28.36
CA GLN A 164 -2.11 -30.31 27.53
C GLN A 164 -3.52 -30.88 27.27
N GLU A 165 -4.56 -30.07 27.49
CA GLU A 165 -5.74 -30.05 26.63
C GLU A 165 -6.22 -28.61 26.39
N LEU A 166 -6.23 -28.20 25.12
CA LEU A 166 -6.89 -27.00 24.61
C LEU A 166 -8.38 -27.00 25.03
N PRO A 167 -8.99 -25.84 25.36
CA PRO A 167 -10.42 -25.81 25.62
C PRO A 167 -11.21 -26.35 24.41
N GLN A 168 -12.05 -27.33 24.71
CA GLN A 168 -12.85 -28.11 23.76
C GLN A 168 -13.64 -27.22 22.81
N ARG A 169 -13.64 -27.63 21.55
CA ARG A 169 -14.47 -27.13 20.45
C ARG A 169 -15.93 -27.05 20.88
N LEU A 170 -16.55 -25.88 20.67
CA LEU A 170 -17.99 -25.72 20.62
C LEU A 170 -18.58 -26.75 19.64
N GLU A 171 -19.44 -27.64 20.16
CA GLU A 171 -20.29 -28.54 19.37
C GLU A 171 -21.25 -27.70 18.50
N GLY A 172 -20.85 -27.46 17.27
CA GLY A 172 -21.72 -26.98 16.20
C GLY A 172 -22.46 -28.15 15.58
N ASN A 173 -23.69 -28.34 16.04
CA ASN A 173 -24.69 -29.29 15.56
C ASN A 173 -24.73 -29.35 14.01
N SER A 174 -24.32 -30.47 13.42
CA SER A 174 -24.40 -30.73 11.97
C SER A 174 -25.80 -31.21 11.60
N ALA A 175 -26.61 -30.30 11.06
CA ALA A 175 -27.85 -30.65 10.39
C ALA A 175 -27.79 -30.23 8.91
N GLN A 176 -27.71 -31.26 8.07
CA GLN A 176 -28.31 -31.38 6.74
C GLN A 176 -28.09 -30.27 5.70
N ASN A 177 -27.26 -30.57 4.70
CA ASN A 177 -27.42 -30.01 3.36
C ASN A 177 -28.66 -30.68 2.70
N PRO A 178 -29.40 -29.96 1.84
CA PRO A 178 -29.18 -30.23 0.43
C PRO A 178 -29.27 -28.99 -0.49
N SER A 179 -28.40 -29.02 -1.50
CA SER A 179 -28.67 -28.71 -2.91
C SER A 179 -29.23 -27.34 -3.28
N GLY A 180 -28.46 -26.62 -4.11
CA GLY A 180 -29.04 -25.81 -5.18
C GLY A 180 -28.25 -24.54 -5.52
N GLY A 181 -27.87 -24.41 -6.78
CA GLY A 181 -27.73 -23.08 -7.39
C GLY A 181 -26.31 -22.66 -7.74
N ASP A 182 -25.81 -23.22 -8.82
CA ASP A 182 -25.02 -22.55 -9.86
C ASP A 182 -25.34 -21.04 -9.97
N ALA A 183 -24.31 -20.18 -9.92
CA ALA A 183 -24.20 -18.97 -10.74
C ALA A 183 -22.90 -18.20 -10.45
N SER A 184 -21.94 -18.42 -11.34
CA SER A 184 -21.15 -17.38 -12.02
C SER A 184 -20.49 -16.26 -11.20
N MET A 185 -19.16 -16.34 -11.19
CA MET A 185 -18.23 -15.21 -11.23
C MET A 185 -18.76 -14.03 -12.06
N VAL A 186 -18.75 -12.84 -11.48
CA VAL A 186 -18.64 -11.58 -12.23
C VAL A 186 -17.51 -10.77 -11.59
N MET A 187 -16.28 -11.21 -11.87
CA MET A 187 -15.14 -10.31 -11.92
C MET A 187 -15.25 -9.45 -13.18
N ASN A 188 -14.74 -8.23 -13.09
CA ASN A 188 -14.27 -7.39 -14.19
C ASN A 188 -15.33 -6.97 -15.21
N ARG A 189 -15.87 -5.77 -15.02
CA ARG A 189 -16.25 -4.94 -16.16
C ARG A 189 -15.29 -3.77 -16.24
N PHE A 190 -14.69 -3.70 -17.42
CA PHE A 190 -13.94 -2.61 -18.04
C PHE A 190 -14.44 -1.21 -17.65
#